data_AF-A0AAJ0BTV4-F1
#
_entry.id   AF-A0AAJ0BTV4-F1
#
_cell.length_a   1.000
_cell.length_b   1.000
_cell.length_c   1.000
_cell.angle_alpha   90.00
_cell.angle_beta   90.00
_cell.angle_gamma   90.00
#
_symmetry.space_group_name_H-M   'P 1'
#
loop_
_entity.id
_entity.type
_entity.pdbx_description
1 polymer ?
#
loop_
_entity_poly.entity_id
_entity_poly.type
_entity_poly.pdbx_seq_one_letter_code
_entity_poly.pdbx_strand_id
1 'polypeptide(L)'
;MKFNALVLSLIPAALALPATSSSSGDASISTRQSANTITDQLLFSVTLPQFTARRNARDPATLDWTSDGCTSSPDNPFGFPFVPACNRHDFGYNNYRLQNRFTKSAKLSIDTNFKADLYYQCSSVTVKAVCNALADVYYAAVRAFGGGDATPGKRSQDDLVKDYEDKLAVYNQLVEEAQQKGELPVL
;
A
#
# COMPACT_ATOMS: atom_id res chain seq x y z
N MET A 1 13.09 4.18 -98.53
CA MET A 1 14.56 4.21 -98.65
C MET A 1 15.16 4.25 -97.25
N LYS A 2 16.08 3.32 -96.98
CA LYS A 2 17.27 3.41 -96.11
C LYS A 2 17.10 3.86 -94.63
N PHE A 3 17.31 2.87 -93.77
CA PHE A 3 17.97 2.86 -92.45
C PHE A 3 18.45 4.18 -91.84
N ASN A 4 18.18 4.37 -90.55
CA ASN A 4 19.27 4.25 -89.56
C ASN A 4 18.77 4.03 -88.14
N ALA A 5 19.36 3.02 -87.51
CA ALA A 5 19.23 2.70 -86.10
C ALA A 5 20.03 3.70 -85.24
N LEU A 6 19.49 4.04 -84.08
CA LEU A 6 20.26 4.59 -82.97
C LEU A 6 19.80 3.88 -81.70
N VAL A 7 20.61 2.90 -81.30
CA VAL A 7 20.48 2.18 -80.03
C VAL A 7 21.05 3.09 -78.95
N LEU A 8 20.18 3.57 -78.05
CA LEU A 8 20.58 4.32 -76.87
C LEU A 8 20.62 3.35 -75.69
N SER A 9 21.82 2.95 -75.27
CA SER A 9 22.02 2.11 -74.08
C SER A 9 21.79 2.94 -72.81
N LEU A 10 20.66 2.72 -72.14
CA LEU A 10 20.41 3.22 -70.79
C LEU A 10 20.98 2.24 -69.78
N ILE A 11 22.07 2.64 -69.12
CA ILE A 11 22.63 1.97 -67.94
C ILE A 11 21.72 2.32 -66.76
N PRO A 12 21.08 1.36 -66.06
CA PRO A 12 20.41 1.64 -64.81
C PRO A 12 21.48 1.76 -63.72
N ALA A 13 21.71 2.97 -63.21
CA ALA A 13 22.41 3.17 -61.95
C ALA A 13 21.50 2.64 -60.83
N ALA A 14 21.76 1.41 -60.36
CA ALA A 14 21.09 0.87 -59.19
C ALA A 14 21.57 1.61 -57.93
N LEU A 15 20.79 2.60 -57.49
CA LEU A 15 20.87 3.15 -56.14
C LEU A 15 20.40 2.07 -55.17
N ALA A 16 21.34 1.41 -54.50
CA ALA A 16 21.03 0.57 -53.35
C ALA A 16 20.58 1.48 -52.19
N LEU A 17 19.26 1.58 -51.97
CA LEU A 17 18.75 2.13 -50.72
C LEU A 17 19.08 1.14 -49.58
N PRO A 18 19.57 1.62 -48.42
CA PRO A 18 19.56 0.79 -47.23
C PRO A 18 18.09 0.52 -46.88
N ALA A 19 17.69 -0.75 -46.91
CA ALA A 19 16.46 -1.16 -46.26
C ALA A 19 16.61 -0.87 -44.77
N THR A 20 16.06 0.26 -44.31
CA THR A 20 15.84 0.49 -42.90
C THR A 20 14.81 -0.53 -42.46
N SER A 21 15.30 -1.62 -41.87
CA SER A 21 14.49 -2.60 -41.17
C SER A 21 13.72 -1.84 -40.10
N SER A 22 12.47 -1.51 -40.41
CA SER A 22 11.54 -0.97 -39.44
C SER A 22 11.35 -2.09 -38.44
N SER A 23 12.00 -1.98 -37.29
CA SER A 23 11.76 -2.88 -36.17
C SER A 23 10.34 -2.61 -35.68
N SER A 24 9.38 -3.26 -36.32
CA SER A 24 8.02 -3.48 -35.81
C SER A 24 8.15 -4.45 -34.63
N GLY A 25 8.75 -3.96 -33.56
CA GLY A 25 8.99 -4.64 -32.31
C GLY A 25 8.43 -3.84 -31.16
N ASP A 26 7.35 -3.09 -31.38
CA ASP A 26 6.50 -2.58 -30.31
C ASP A 26 5.59 -3.74 -29.83
N ALA A 27 6.25 -4.85 -29.46
CA ALA A 27 5.64 -5.78 -28.54
C ALA A 27 5.65 -5.05 -27.21
N SER A 28 4.51 -4.44 -26.87
CA SER A 28 4.17 -4.09 -25.51
C SER A 28 4.30 -5.34 -24.65
N ILE A 29 5.52 -5.62 -24.20
CA ILE A 29 5.77 -6.48 -23.05
C ILE A 29 5.20 -5.68 -21.89
N SER A 30 3.90 -5.84 -21.68
CA SER A 30 3.29 -5.57 -20.40
C SER A 30 4.00 -6.52 -19.45
N THR A 31 5.08 -6.07 -18.84
CA THR A 31 5.82 -6.81 -17.83
C THR A 31 4.75 -7.26 -16.84
N ARG A 32 4.44 -8.56 -16.78
CA ARG A 32 3.59 -9.07 -15.69
C ARG A 32 4.35 -8.73 -14.42
N GLN A 33 3.97 -7.64 -13.76
CA GLN A 33 4.52 -7.29 -12.47
C GLN A 33 4.33 -8.51 -11.56
N SER A 34 5.38 -8.88 -10.83
CA SER A 34 5.27 -10.00 -9.90
C SER A 34 4.21 -9.68 -8.84
N ALA A 35 3.57 -10.70 -8.27
CA ALA A 35 2.61 -10.51 -7.18
C ALA A 35 3.21 -9.69 -6.02
N ASN A 36 4.51 -9.88 -5.73
CA ASN A 36 5.25 -9.11 -4.74
C ASN A 36 5.32 -7.62 -5.11
N THR A 37 5.65 -7.31 -6.37
CA THR A 37 5.71 -5.92 -6.87
C THR A 37 4.36 -5.23 -6.76
N ILE A 38 3.27 -5.91 -7.14
CA ILE A 38 1.91 -5.35 -7.05
C ILE A 38 1.52 -5.13 -5.58
N THR A 39 1.85 -6.09 -4.70
CA THR A 39 1.61 -5.96 -3.25
C THR A 39 2.32 -4.74 -2.68
N ASP A 40 3.60 -4.55 -3.03
CA ASP A 40 4.41 -3.43 -2.53
C ASP A 40 3.90 -2.10 -3.07
N GLN A 41 3.52 -2.05 -4.35
CA GLN A 41 2.90 -0.87 -4.95
C GLN A 41 1.60 -0.49 -4.24
N LEU A 42 0.73 -1.47 -3.97
CA LEU A 42 -0.56 -1.26 -3.30
C LEU A 42 -0.42 -0.84 -1.83
N LEU A 43 0.66 -1.26 -1.16
CA LEU A 43 0.95 -0.86 0.21
C LEU A 43 1.59 0.52 0.28
N PHE A 44 2.63 0.78 -0.51
CA PHE A 44 3.57 1.87 -0.23
C PHE A 44 3.62 2.96 -1.31
N SER A 45 2.99 2.76 -2.47
CA SER A 45 3.08 3.70 -3.59
C SER A 45 1.74 4.31 -4.00
N VAL A 46 0.62 3.79 -3.50
CA VAL A 46 -0.71 4.33 -3.77
C VAL A 46 -1.31 4.97 -2.53
N THR A 47 -2.17 5.95 -2.75
CA THR A 47 -2.95 6.58 -1.68
C THR A 47 -3.96 5.59 -1.09
N LEU A 48 -4.42 5.83 0.14
CA LEU A 48 -5.43 4.98 0.78
C LEU A 48 -6.76 4.90 -0.01
N PRO A 49 -7.27 5.98 -0.62
CA PRO A 49 -8.43 5.89 -1.50
C PRO A 49 -8.20 5.01 -2.73
N GLN A 50 -7.02 5.11 -3.36
CA GLN A 50 -6.67 4.24 -4.50
C GLN A 50 -6.61 2.78 -4.05
N PHE A 51 -5.94 2.47 -2.93
CA PHE A 51 -5.95 1.12 -2.36
C PHE A 51 -7.37 0.62 -2.10
N THR A 52 -8.23 1.44 -1.50
CA THR A 52 -9.63 1.10 -1.19
C THR A 52 -10.40 0.75 -2.47
N ALA A 53 -10.21 1.51 -3.55
CA ALA A 53 -10.83 1.20 -4.84
C ALA A 53 -10.35 -0.16 -5.39
N ARG A 54 -9.05 -0.46 -5.29
CA ARG A 54 -8.47 -1.75 -5.71
C ARG A 54 -9.01 -2.92 -4.87
N ARG A 55 -9.12 -2.73 -3.56
CA ARG A 55 -9.70 -3.71 -2.64
C ARG A 55 -11.16 -4.01 -2.96
N ASN A 56 -11.97 -2.97 -3.17
CA ASN A 56 -13.39 -3.14 -3.48
C ASN A 56 -13.60 -3.89 -4.80
N ALA A 57 -12.70 -3.68 -5.77
CA ALA A 57 -12.67 -4.42 -7.03
C ALA A 57 -12.01 -5.82 -6.93
N ARG A 58 -11.35 -6.14 -5.80
CA ARG A 58 -10.48 -7.32 -5.63
C ARG A 58 -9.49 -7.49 -6.78
N ASP A 59 -8.84 -6.40 -7.16
CA ASP A 59 -8.00 -6.34 -8.36
C ASP A 59 -6.51 -6.08 -8.00
N PRO A 60 -5.59 -7.01 -8.30
CA PRO A 60 -5.82 -8.27 -9.00
C PRO A 60 -6.40 -9.37 -8.09
N ALA A 61 -7.20 -10.26 -8.68
CA ALA A 61 -7.83 -11.38 -7.96
C ALA A 61 -6.83 -12.43 -7.44
N THR A 62 -5.57 -12.34 -7.87
CA THR A 62 -4.48 -13.25 -7.47
C THR A 62 -3.88 -12.92 -6.10
N LEU A 63 -4.19 -11.75 -5.53
CA LEU A 63 -3.75 -11.36 -4.19
C LEU A 63 -4.83 -11.67 -3.16
N ASP A 64 -4.41 -11.84 -1.91
CA ASP A 64 -5.35 -12.04 -0.82
C ASP A 64 -5.96 -10.70 -0.39
N TRP A 65 -7.29 -10.62 -0.42
CA TRP A 65 -8.07 -9.44 -0.03
C TRP A 65 -8.89 -9.69 1.23
N THR A 66 -8.70 -10.83 1.90
CA THR A 66 -9.36 -11.11 3.19
C THR A 66 -8.89 -10.13 4.26
N SER A 67 -9.81 -9.76 5.15
CA SER A 67 -9.58 -8.79 6.22
C SER A 67 -10.74 -8.87 7.20
N ASP A 68 -10.42 -8.92 8.50
CA ASP A 68 -11.38 -8.78 9.61
C ASP A 68 -11.55 -7.31 10.02
N GLY A 69 -10.90 -6.39 9.30
CA GLY A 69 -10.95 -4.97 9.57
C GLY A 69 -10.26 -4.67 10.89
N CYS A 70 -10.89 -3.89 11.75
CA CYS A 70 -10.31 -3.55 13.05
C CYS A 70 -10.80 -4.47 14.19
N THR A 71 -11.34 -5.65 13.89
CA THR A 71 -11.98 -6.52 14.90
C THR A 71 -11.04 -6.94 16.03
N SER A 72 -9.76 -7.17 15.71
CA SER A 72 -8.73 -7.54 16.69
C SER A 72 -7.95 -6.34 17.25
N SER A 73 -8.42 -5.11 17.01
CA SER A 73 -7.76 -3.86 17.42
C SER A 73 -8.28 -3.34 18.78
N PRO A 74 -7.57 -2.40 19.44
CA PRO A 74 -8.11 -1.70 20.60
C PRO A 74 -9.46 -1.05 20.34
N ASP A 75 -10.27 -0.85 21.38
CA ASP A 75 -11.61 -0.27 21.24
C ASP A 75 -11.58 1.11 20.57
N ASN A 76 -12.57 1.37 19.72
CA ASN A 76 -12.79 2.66 19.06
C ASN A 76 -14.23 3.13 19.31
N PRO A 77 -14.53 3.55 20.55
CA PRO A 77 -15.90 3.80 20.98
C PRO A 77 -16.50 5.06 20.35
N PHE A 78 -15.67 5.97 19.84
CA PHE A 78 -16.10 7.19 19.16
C PHE A 78 -16.28 7.01 17.64
N GLY A 79 -16.06 5.80 17.12
CA GLY A 79 -16.32 5.47 15.72
C GLY A 79 -15.41 6.18 14.72
N PHE A 80 -14.14 6.43 15.05
CA PHE A 80 -13.18 7.00 14.10
C PHE A 80 -13.03 6.09 12.87
N PRO A 81 -12.86 6.64 11.65
CA PRO A 81 -12.98 5.88 10.40
C PRO A 81 -11.72 5.05 10.07
N PHE A 82 -11.31 4.15 10.97
CA PHE A 82 -10.05 3.38 10.86
C PHE A 82 -10.14 2.15 9.99
N VAL A 83 -11.35 1.68 9.65
CA VAL A 83 -11.55 0.46 8.84
C VAL A 83 -10.71 0.45 7.56
N PRO A 84 -10.67 1.51 6.71
CA PRO A 84 -9.82 1.49 5.52
C PRO A 84 -8.34 1.27 5.81
N ALA A 85 -7.81 1.82 6.91
CA ALA A 85 -6.43 1.62 7.33
C ALA A 85 -6.18 0.17 7.76
N CYS A 86 -7.07 -0.40 8.60
CA CYS A 86 -6.98 -1.80 9.03
C CYS A 86 -7.01 -2.76 7.84
N ASN A 87 -7.88 -2.50 6.86
CA ASN A 87 -7.95 -3.30 5.64
C ASN A 87 -6.63 -3.33 4.83
N ARG A 88 -5.88 -2.22 4.81
CA ARG A 88 -4.58 -2.16 4.13
C ARG A 88 -3.47 -2.84 4.94
N HIS A 89 -3.56 -2.76 6.26
CA HIS A 89 -2.67 -3.49 7.18
C HIS A 89 -2.82 -5.00 7.02
N ASP A 90 -4.06 -5.50 7.05
CA ASP A 90 -4.38 -6.92 6.85
C ASP A 90 -3.89 -7.43 5.50
N PHE A 91 -4.15 -6.67 4.44
CA PHE A 91 -3.66 -6.96 3.09
C PHE A 91 -2.14 -7.16 3.09
N GLY A 92 -1.39 -6.29 3.75
CA GLY A 92 0.06 -6.40 3.85
C GLY A 92 0.48 -7.64 4.62
N TYR A 93 -0.11 -7.88 5.78
CA TYR A 93 0.19 -9.02 6.63
C TYR A 93 -0.08 -10.36 5.92
N ASN A 94 -1.24 -10.51 5.31
CA ASN A 94 -1.62 -11.76 4.65
C ASN A 94 -0.78 -12.04 3.39
N ASN A 95 -0.62 -11.04 2.51
CA ASN A 95 0.12 -11.25 1.28
C ASN A 95 1.61 -11.48 1.55
N TYR A 96 2.22 -10.78 2.50
CA TYR A 96 3.63 -11.03 2.85
C TYR A 96 3.86 -12.42 3.45
N ARG A 97 2.89 -12.96 4.20
CA ARG A 97 2.92 -14.35 4.69
C ARG A 97 2.83 -15.35 3.55
N LEU A 98 1.83 -15.20 2.68
CA LEU A 98 1.63 -16.06 1.50
C LEU A 98 2.84 -16.02 0.55
N GLN A 99 3.54 -14.89 0.51
CA GLN A 99 4.74 -14.68 -0.29
C GLN A 99 6.04 -15.08 0.44
N ASN A 100 5.94 -15.68 1.63
CA ASN A 100 7.08 -16.16 2.43
C ASN A 100 8.14 -15.10 2.73
N ARG A 101 7.71 -13.85 2.91
CA ARG A 101 8.60 -12.68 3.12
C ARG A 101 8.18 -11.79 4.30
N PHE A 102 7.38 -12.33 5.22
CA PHE A 102 6.96 -11.64 6.43
C PHE A 102 8.08 -11.62 7.49
N THR A 103 9.07 -10.75 7.28
CA THR A 103 10.17 -10.49 8.22
C THR A 103 9.81 -9.39 9.21
N LYS A 104 10.60 -9.22 10.28
CA LYS A 104 10.44 -8.07 11.19
C LYS A 104 10.53 -6.71 10.51
N SER A 105 11.41 -6.56 9.52
CA SER A 105 11.55 -5.30 8.79
C SER A 105 10.34 -5.05 7.90
N ALA A 106 9.85 -6.08 7.21
CA ALA A 106 8.62 -6.00 6.43
C ALA A 106 7.42 -5.64 7.31
N LYS A 107 7.26 -6.34 8.45
CA LYS A 107 6.24 -6.04 9.44
C LYS A 107 6.31 -4.59 9.90
N LEU A 108 7.49 -4.10 10.26
CA LEU A 108 7.68 -2.70 10.66
C LEU A 108 7.24 -1.74 9.56
N SER A 109 7.62 -1.96 8.29
CA SER A 109 7.19 -1.12 7.18
C SER A 109 5.66 -1.11 7.02
N ILE A 110 5.01 -2.27 7.18
CA ILE A 110 3.54 -2.38 7.11
C ILE A 110 2.88 -1.65 8.28
N ASP A 111 3.38 -1.84 9.51
CA ASP A 111 2.87 -1.15 10.71
C ASP A 111 3.05 0.38 10.59
N THR A 112 4.18 0.85 10.06
CA THR A 112 4.42 2.28 9.82
C THR A 112 3.48 2.85 8.77
N ASN A 113 3.20 2.11 7.70
CA ASN A 113 2.23 2.50 6.68
C ASN A 113 0.81 2.57 7.26
N PHE A 114 0.45 1.62 8.13
CA PHE A 114 -0.82 1.63 8.86
C PHE A 114 -0.97 2.87 9.74
N LYS A 115 0.08 3.29 10.46
CA LYS A 115 0.07 4.56 11.19
C LYS A 115 -0.23 5.75 10.28
N ALA A 116 0.43 5.82 9.12
CA ALA A 116 0.20 6.89 8.16
C ALA A 116 -1.25 6.92 7.67
N ASP A 117 -1.86 5.75 7.44
CA ASP A 117 -3.27 5.65 7.05
C ASP A 117 -4.24 6.07 8.14
N LEU A 118 -3.99 5.68 9.39
CA LEU A 118 -4.81 6.10 10.52
C LEU A 118 -4.78 7.63 10.67
N TYR A 119 -3.60 8.24 10.53
CA TYR A 119 -3.45 9.69 10.54
C TYR A 119 -4.13 10.37 9.34
N TYR A 120 -4.08 9.74 8.16
CA TYR A 120 -4.84 10.21 7.00
C TYR A 120 -6.34 10.20 7.28
N GLN A 121 -6.88 9.14 7.88
CA GLN A 121 -8.29 9.06 8.29
C GLN A 121 -8.66 10.17 9.29
N CYS A 122 -7.78 10.44 10.26
CA CYS A 122 -7.98 11.53 11.22
C CYS A 122 -7.94 12.94 10.63
N SER A 123 -7.43 13.13 9.40
CA SER A 123 -7.32 14.46 8.80
C SER A 123 -8.67 15.16 8.57
N SER A 124 -9.75 14.38 8.46
CA SER A 124 -11.12 14.86 8.23
C SER A 124 -12.01 14.85 9.49
N VAL A 125 -11.48 14.39 10.63
CA VAL A 125 -12.22 14.25 11.89
C VAL A 125 -12.16 15.56 12.69
N THR A 126 -13.30 15.99 13.25
CA THR A 126 -13.40 17.23 14.06
C THR A 126 -12.48 17.18 15.28
N VAL A 127 -12.54 16.12 16.08
CA VAL A 127 -11.68 15.90 17.27
C VAL A 127 -10.34 15.26 16.89
N LYS A 128 -9.63 15.89 15.96
CA LYS A 128 -8.41 15.36 15.33
C LYS A 128 -7.33 14.93 16.33
N ALA A 129 -7.16 15.65 17.43
CA ALA A 129 -6.17 15.31 18.46
C ALA A 129 -6.46 13.95 19.11
N VAL A 130 -7.72 13.72 19.50
CA VAL A 130 -8.16 12.44 20.08
C VAL A 130 -8.07 11.31 19.07
N CYS A 131 -8.47 11.56 17.81
CA CYS A 131 -8.33 10.57 16.74
C CYS A 131 -6.86 10.16 16.53
N ASN A 132 -5.95 11.14 16.43
CA ASN A 132 -4.52 10.85 16.29
C ASN A 132 -3.95 10.10 17.51
N ALA A 133 -4.43 10.39 18.71
CA ALA A 133 -4.02 9.67 19.91
C ALA A 133 -4.48 8.21 19.87
N LEU A 134 -5.71 7.92 19.43
CA LEU A 134 -6.14 6.54 19.20
C LEU A 134 -5.35 5.86 18.08
N ALA A 135 -5.00 6.60 17.02
CA ALA A 135 -4.14 6.09 15.95
C ALA A 135 -2.75 5.66 16.48
N ASP A 136 -2.20 6.43 17.42
CA ASP A 136 -0.97 6.08 18.13
C ASP A 136 -1.12 4.79 18.96
N VAL A 137 -2.25 4.62 19.66
CA VAL A 137 -2.58 3.39 20.42
C VAL A 137 -2.67 2.18 19.48
N TYR A 138 -3.37 2.32 18.35
CA TYR A 138 -3.50 1.27 17.35
C TYR A 138 -2.14 0.84 16.78
N TYR A 139 -1.29 1.81 16.45
CA TYR A 139 0.06 1.55 15.99
C TYR A 139 0.88 0.82 17.06
N ALA A 140 0.91 1.31 18.30
CA ALA A 140 1.65 0.68 19.39
C ALA A 140 1.15 -0.76 19.66
N ALA A 141 -0.17 -1.00 19.57
CA ALA A 141 -0.76 -2.33 19.72
C ALA A 141 -0.26 -3.32 18.65
N VAL A 142 -0.26 -2.94 17.36
CA VAL A 142 0.26 -3.84 16.31
C VAL A 142 1.78 -4.05 16.44
N ARG A 143 2.52 -3.07 16.94
CA ARG A 143 3.96 -3.20 17.24
C ARG A 143 4.21 -4.23 18.34
N ALA A 144 3.48 -4.15 19.45
CA ALA A 144 3.66 -5.01 20.62
C ALA A 144 3.09 -6.43 20.42
N PHE A 145 1.87 -6.52 19.90
CA PHE A 145 1.07 -7.75 19.94
C PHE A 145 0.92 -8.42 18.58
N GLY A 146 0.84 -7.64 17.50
CA GLY A 146 0.65 -8.15 16.13
C GLY A 146 1.82 -8.97 15.59
N GLY A 147 1.54 -9.84 14.62
CA GLY A 147 2.54 -10.49 13.75
C GLY A 147 3.68 -11.22 14.47
N GLY A 148 3.37 -12.00 15.51
CA GLY A 148 4.38 -12.76 16.27
C GLY A 148 5.10 -13.85 15.49
N ASP A 149 4.57 -14.21 14.33
CA ASP A 149 5.15 -15.12 13.34
C ASP A 149 6.20 -14.46 12.43
N ALA A 150 6.43 -13.14 12.53
CA ALA A 150 7.42 -12.46 11.72
C ALA A 150 8.85 -12.94 12.02
N THR A 151 9.59 -13.36 10.98
CA THR A 151 10.94 -13.94 11.14
C THR A 151 11.99 -12.87 11.50
N PRO A 152 12.98 -13.19 12.37
CA PRO A 152 13.30 -14.48 12.99
C PRO A 152 12.56 -14.77 14.33
N GLY A 153 11.34 -14.25 14.55
CA GLY A 153 10.57 -14.44 15.79
C GLY A 153 10.81 -13.33 16.83
N LYS A 154 9.87 -13.12 17.77
CA LYS A 154 9.88 -12.00 18.74
C LYS A 154 11.11 -12.02 19.67
N ARG A 155 11.69 -10.84 19.96
CA ARG A 155 12.63 -10.63 21.08
C ARG A 155 11.80 -10.13 22.29
N SER A 156 12.42 -9.78 23.43
CA SER A 156 11.67 -9.14 24.54
C SER A 156 10.83 -7.97 24.00
N GLN A 157 9.58 -7.93 24.44
CA GLN A 157 8.57 -6.96 23.99
C GLN A 157 8.30 -5.90 25.08
N ASP A 158 9.05 -5.92 26.20
CA ASP A 158 8.73 -5.12 27.38
C ASP A 158 8.68 -3.63 27.04
N ASP A 159 9.63 -3.14 26.23
CA ASP A 159 9.65 -1.75 25.76
C ASP A 159 8.45 -1.41 24.84
N LEU A 160 7.99 -2.36 24.02
CA LEU A 160 6.85 -2.14 23.12
C LEU A 160 5.52 -2.17 23.86
N VAL A 161 5.39 -3.03 24.87
CA VAL A 161 4.23 -3.06 25.76
C VAL A 161 4.17 -1.77 26.56
N LYS A 162 5.32 -1.31 27.08
CA LYS A 162 5.41 -0.02 27.74
C LYS A 162 5.00 1.15 26.83
N ASP A 163 5.48 1.17 25.58
CA ASP A 163 5.07 2.20 24.61
C ASP A 163 3.55 2.17 24.38
N TYR A 164 2.94 0.99 24.27
CA TYR A 164 1.48 0.85 24.17
C TYR A 164 0.75 1.43 25.39
N GLU A 165 1.19 1.11 26.60
CA GLU A 165 0.61 1.64 27.84
C GLU A 165 0.74 3.17 27.92
N ASP A 166 1.91 3.71 27.58
CA ASP A 166 2.17 5.15 27.56
C ASP A 166 1.26 5.86 26.52
N LYS A 167 1.04 5.26 25.33
CA LYS A 167 0.09 5.80 24.33
C LYS A 167 -1.37 5.72 24.79
N LEU A 168 -1.75 4.64 25.45
CA LEU A 168 -3.11 4.48 25.97
C LEU A 168 -3.42 5.52 27.05
N ALA A 169 -2.47 5.81 27.93
CA ALA A 169 -2.60 6.86 28.93
C ALA A 169 -2.82 8.25 28.29
N VAL A 170 -2.05 8.59 27.25
CA VAL A 170 -2.21 9.85 26.51
C VAL A 170 -3.58 9.94 25.83
N TYR A 171 -4.04 8.85 25.19
CA TYR A 171 -5.37 8.81 24.59
C TYR A 171 -6.47 9.05 25.63
N ASN A 172 -6.42 8.36 26.77
CA ASN A 172 -7.40 8.52 27.84
C ASN A 172 -7.45 9.95 28.37
N GLN A 173 -6.29 10.58 28.60
CA GLN A 173 -6.22 11.97 29.03
C GLN A 173 -6.88 12.92 28.01
N LEU A 174 -6.59 12.74 26.72
CA LEU A 174 -7.17 13.59 25.67
C LEU A 174 -8.68 13.39 25.50
N VAL A 175 -9.19 12.17 25.76
CA VAL A 175 -10.62 11.89 25.79
C VAL A 175 -11.28 12.66 26.94
N GLU A 176 -10.73 12.60 28.15
CA GLU A 176 -11.26 13.33 29.31
C GLU A 176 -11.29 14.84 29.05
N GLU A 177 -10.21 15.40 28.51
CA GLU A 177 -10.13 16.83 28.16
C GLU A 177 -11.17 17.23 27.10
N ALA A 178 -11.38 16.40 26.07
CA ALA A 178 -12.37 16.65 25.03
C ALA A 178 -13.80 16.54 25.56
N GLN A 179 -14.07 15.60 26.46
CA GLN A 179 -15.38 15.46 27.13
C GLN A 179 -15.69 16.66 28.03
N GLN A 180 -14.71 17.15 28.79
CA GLN A 180 -14.87 18.36 29.62
C GLN A 180 -15.19 19.61 28.80
N LYS A 181 -14.66 19.70 27.57
CA LYS A 181 -14.93 20.79 26.62
C LYS A 181 -16.24 20.59 25.85
N GLY A 182 -16.92 19.46 26.00
CA GLY A 182 -18.12 19.11 25.24
C GLY A 182 -17.85 18.76 23.77
N GLU A 183 -16.60 18.44 23.42
CA GLU A 183 -16.19 18.05 22.07
C GLU A 183 -16.46 16.56 21.78
N LEU A 184 -16.52 15.74 22.83
CA LEU A 184 -16.87 14.32 22.77
C LEU A 184 -17.97 13.97 23.80
N PRO A 185 -18.83 12.97 23.51
CA PRO A 185 -19.78 12.46 24.48
C PRO A 185 -19.08 11.68 25.60
N VAL A 186 -19.69 11.70 26.78
CA VAL A 186 -19.36 10.77 27.87
C VAL A 186 -19.99 9.41 27.56
N LEU A 187 -19.20 8.35 27.64
CA LEU A 187 -19.58 6.98 27.28
C LEU A 187 -20.00 6.16 28.50
#